data_AF-A0A318K8A6-F1
#
_entry.id   AF-A0A318K8A6-F1
#
_cell.length_a   1.000
_cell.length_b   1.000
_cell.length_c   1.000
_cell.angle_alpha   90.00
_cell.angle_beta   90.00
_cell.angle_gamma   90.00
#
_symmetry.space_group_name_H-M   'P 1'
#
loop_
_entity.id
_entity.type
_entity.pdbx_description
1 polymer ?
#
loop_
_entity_poly.entity_id
_entity_poly.type
_entity_poly.pdbx_seq_one_letter_code
_entity_poly.pdbx_strand_id
1 'polypeptide(L)'
;MAAHSRISPKPSHEQAPPRTARNMVCGFAILAVLAAVLPPAFPATLPAARGLMWWLLAALGGGLAAVLTARPATPRSLVLGAGWLLVVGTVLQAFLIGDLIAMFATWLVVPILALLAGQLRPKPRKALVASHAVASACWVGTGLTVSAMSVVAMTTADLQTARVVYELMEVIDRTLLPWTNFATFLTGVGLGMTTSWGLIRYYWVAVKLTIPVAILFVAFGFLHSELEHAAERAERAVAAGATTADFGAAADVALWGFGGSTLSLVVAVLLSVYKPGGKTRRGRRLQPTRVRRRAEIG
;
A
#
# COMPACT_ATOMS: atom_id res chain seq x y z
N MET A 1 21.58 25.01 -52.89
CA MET A 1 20.98 23.73 -53.30
C MET A 1 20.72 22.91 -52.05
N ALA A 2 19.46 22.84 -51.63
CA ALA A 2 19.02 22.27 -50.36
C ALA A 2 19.04 20.73 -50.37
N ALA A 3 19.44 20.09 -49.28
CA ALA A 3 19.16 18.66 -49.05
C ALA A 3 19.21 18.27 -47.56
N HIS A 4 18.02 18.29 -46.96
CA HIS A 4 17.49 17.36 -45.96
C HIS A 4 18.21 17.16 -44.61
N SER A 5 17.76 17.96 -43.64
CA SER A 5 17.64 17.55 -42.24
C SER A 5 16.75 16.30 -42.13
N ARG A 6 17.35 15.15 -41.81
CA ARG A 6 16.58 13.96 -41.41
C ARG A 6 16.02 14.21 -40.01
N ILE A 7 14.83 14.81 -39.96
CA ILE A 7 14.00 14.79 -38.76
C ILE A 7 13.65 13.32 -38.53
N SER A 8 14.36 12.68 -37.60
CA SER A 8 13.96 11.36 -37.09
C SER A 8 12.54 11.49 -36.55
N PRO A 9 11.60 10.64 -36.95
CA PRO A 9 10.27 10.67 -36.38
C PRO A 9 10.40 10.43 -34.87
N LYS A 10 9.95 11.42 -34.10
CA LYS A 10 9.80 11.33 -32.65
C LYS A 10 8.91 10.10 -32.41
N PRO A 11 9.34 9.07 -31.67
CA PRO A 11 8.48 7.92 -31.44
C PRO A 11 7.23 8.45 -30.73
N SER A 12 6.09 8.38 -31.40
CA SER A 12 4.80 8.56 -30.76
C SER A 12 4.71 7.46 -29.71
N HIS A 13 4.94 7.84 -28.45
CA HIS A 13 4.72 7.00 -27.29
C HIS A 13 3.21 6.78 -27.09
N GLU A 14 2.53 6.29 -28.11
CA GLU A 14 1.23 5.65 -27.96
C GLU A 14 1.51 4.16 -27.81
N GLN A 15 2.17 3.84 -26.69
CA GLN A 15 2.27 2.46 -26.23
C GLN A 15 0.84 2.01 -25.97
N ALA A 16 0.34 1.08 -26.78
CA ALA A 16 -0.91 0.39 -26.49
C ALA A 16 -0.92 -0.02 -25.01
N PRO A 17 -2.05 0.15 -24.28
CA PRO A 17 -2.09 -0.17 -22.86
C PRO A 17 -1.52 -1.58 -22.67
N PRO A 18 -0.52 -1.75 -21.79
CA PRO A 18 0.22 -3.01 -21.73
C PRO A 18 -0.78 -4.14 -21.46
N ARG A 19 -0.65 -5.26 -22.19
CA ARG A 19 -1.52 -6.45 -22.02
C ARG A 19 -1.69 -6.83 -20.53
N THR A 20 -0.65 -6.57 -19.74
CA THR A 20 -0.64 -6.66 -18.28
C THR A 20 -1.74 -5.85 -17.60
N ALA A 21 -1.91 -4.57 -17.93
CA ALA A 21 -2.94 -3.72 -17.33
C ALA A 21 -4.35 -4.25 -17.62
N ARG A 22 -4.61 -4.66 -18.86
CA ARG A 22 -5.89 -5.29 -19.24
C ARG A 22 -6.15 -6.56 -18.44
N ASN A 23 -5.18 -7.47 -18.35
CA ASN A 23 -5.33 -8.72 -17.61
C ASN A 23 -5.58 -8.47 -16.12
N MET A 24 -4.91 -7.47 -15.53
CA MET A 24 -5.13 -7.09 -14.13
C MET A 24 -6.52 -6.49 -13.91
N VAL A 25 -7.03 -5.65 -14.82
CA VAL A 25 -8.39 -5.11 -14.76
C VAL A 25 -9.42 -6.23 -14.86
N CYS A 26 -9.23 -7.20 -15.77
CA CYS A 26 -10.09 -8.38 -15.85
C CYS A 26 -10.06 -9.20 -14.55
N GLY A 27 -8.87 -9.43 -13.98
CA GLY A 27 -8.72 -10.11 -12.70
C GLY A 27 -9.43 -9.38 -11.56
N PHE A 28 -9.34 -8.04 -11.52
CA PHE A 28 -10.07 -7.22 -10.56
C PHE A 28 -11.59 -7.34 -10.75
N ALA A 29 -12.09 -7.29 -11.99
CA ALA A 29 -13.52 -7.41 -12.26
C ALA A 29 -14.06 -8.78 -11.82
N ILE A 30 -13.32 -9.86 -12.08
CA ILE A 30 -13.66 -11.21 -11.59
C ILE A 30 -13.69 -11.23 -10.06
N LEU A 31 -12.65 -10.70 -9.40
CA LEU A 31 -12.60 -10.59 -7.95
C LEU A 31 -13.81 -9.81 -7.40
N ALA A 32 -14.18 -8.69 -8.03
CA ALA A 32 -15.30 -7.87 -7.60
C ALA A 32 -16.64 -8.60 -7.74
N VAL A 33 -16.86 -9.36 -8.82
CA VAL A 33 -18.04 -10.21 -8.97
C VAL A 33 -18.08 -11.30 -7.91
N LEU A 34 -16.95 -11.99 -7.69
CA LEU A 34 -16.87 -13.03 -6.65
C LEU A 34 -17.15 -12.45 -5.27
N ALA A 35 -16.59 -11.28 -4.94
CA ALA A 35 -16.80 -10.62 -3.67
C ALA A 35 -18.24 -10.10 -3.49
N ALA A 36 -18.93 -9.76 -4.59
CA ALA A 36 -20.35 -9.39 -4.56
C ALA A 36 -21.28 -10.56 -4.25
N VAL A 37 -20.94 -11.77 -4.74
CA VAL A 37 -21.77 -12.98 -4.63
C VAL A 37 -21.45 -13.77 -3.36
N LEU A 38 -20.18 -13.86 -3.00
CA LEU A 38 -19.75 -14.65 -1.85
C LEU A 38 -20.07 -13.92 -0.53
N PRO A 39 -20.42 -14.68 0.51
CA PRO A 39 -20.55 -14.12 1.85
C PRO A 39 -19.21 -13.49 2.26
N PRO A 40 -19.25 -12.37 3.00
CA PRO A 40 -18.04 -11.73 3.47
C PRO A 40 -17.22 -12.71 4.33
N ALA A 41 -15.95 -12.90 3.99
CA ALA A 41 -15.03 -13.68 4.81
C ALA A 41 -14.86 -13.08 6.23
N PHE A 42 -14.99 -11.76 6.32
CA PHE A 42 -14.99 -10.99 7.56
C PHE A 42 -16.15 -10.00 7.52
N PRO A 43 -16.96 -9.90 8.59
CA PRO A 43 -18.09 -8.99 8.62
C PRO A 43 -17.62 -7.55 8.36
N ALA A 44 -18.24 -6.94 7.35
CA ALA A 44 -18.03 -5.52 7.03
C ALA A 44 -18.70 -4.65 8.10
N THR A 45 -18.16 -3.46 8.34
CA THR A 45 -18.77 -2.48 9.28
C THR A 45 -20.12 -2.01 8.76
N LEU A 46 -20.27 -1.87 7.44
CA LEU A 46 -21.52 -1.48 6.77
C LEU A 46 -22.00 -2.57 5.79
N PRO A 47 -22.57 -3.68 6.30
CA PRO A 47 -22.91 -4.84 5.47
C PRO A 47 -23.96 -4.55 4.39
N ALA A 48 -24.88 -3.60 4.64
CA ALA A 48 -25.92 -3.21 3.70
C ALA A 48 -25.36 -2.54 2.42
N ALA A 49 -24.28 -1.77 2.54
CA ALA A 49 -23.66 -1.06 1.40
C ALA A 49 -22.65 -1.95 0.63
N ARG A 50 -22.12 -2.98 1.29
CA ARG A 50 -21.06 -3.85 0.76
C ARG A 50 -21.39 -4.44 -0.61
N GLY A 51 -22.55 -5.08 -0.74
CA GLY A 51 -22.93 -5.79 -1.96
C GLY A 51 -23.11 -4.84 -3.15
N LEU A 52 -23.82 -3.73 -2.94
CA LEU A 52 -24.02 -2.71 -3.96
C LEU A 52 -22.69 -2.16 -4.48
N MET A 53 -21.76 -1.84 -3.57
CA MET A 53 -20.47 -1.29 -3.95
C MET A 53 -19.62 -2.29 -4.74
N TRP A 54 -19.62 -3.57 -4.38
CA TRP A 54 -18.91 -4.60 -5.17
C TRP A 54 -19.48 -4.73 -6.59
N TRP A 55 -20.79 -4.61 -6.77
CA TRP A 55 -21.40 -4.56 -8.10
C TRP A 55 -20.99 -3.32 -8.89
N LEU A 56 -20.95 -2.14 -8.25
CA LEU A 56 -20.47 -0.91 -8.88
C LEU A 56 -19.01 -1.01 -9.30
N LEU A 57 -18.16 -1.60 -8.46
CA LEU A 57 -16.74 -1.86 -8.75
C LEU A 57 -16.56 -2.88 -9.87
N ALA A 58 -17.38 -3.94 -9.90
CA ALA A 58 -17.39 -4.93 -10.97
C ALA A 58 -17.80 -4.30 -12.31
N ALA A 59 -18.85 -3.48 -12.32
CA ALA A 59 -19.30 -2.76 -13.51
C ALA A 59 -18.23 -1.79 -14.02
N LEU A 60 -17.61 -1.02 -13.11
CA LEU A 60 -16.54 -0.09 -13.45
C LEU A 60 -15.29 -0.81 -13.98
N GLY A 61 -14.88 -1.91 -13.34
CA GLY A 61 -13.76 -2.75 -13.78
C GLY A 61 -14.02 -3.41 -15.13
N GLY A 62 -15.20 -3.99 -15.33
CA GLY A 62 -15.61 -4.57 -16.60
C GLY A 62 -15.70 -3.54 -17.73
N GLY A 63 -16.29 -2.37 -17.44
CA GLY A 63 -16.34 -1.25 -18.37
C GLY A 63 -14.94 -0.77 -18.76
N LEU A 64 -14.04 -0.62 -17.80
CA LEU A 64 -12.64 -0.27 -18.07
C LEU A 64 -11.94 -1.35 -18.93
N ALA A 65 -12.16 -2.64 -18.67
CA ALA A 65 -11.61 -3.71 -19.49
C ALA A 65 -12.11 -3.64 -20.94
N ALA A 66 -13.41 -3.41 -21.14
CA ALA A 66 -14.01 -3.26 -22.46
C ALA A 66 -13.45 -2.05 -23.21
N VAL A 67 -13.36 -0.91 -22.53
CA VAL A 67 -12.80 0.35 -23.04
C VAL A 67 -11.35 0.19 -23.50
N LEU A 68 -10.54 -0.61 -22.78
CA LEU A 68 -9.16 -0.94 -23.19
C LEU A 68 -9.06 -1.83 -24.43
N THR A 69 -10.17 -2.45 -24.86
CA THR A 69 -10.25 -3.29 -26.07
C THR A 69 -11.02 -2.65 -27.23
N ALA A 70 -11.75 -1.57 -26.97
CA ALA A 70 -12.59 -0.91 -27.94
C ALA A 70 -11.80 -0.26 -29.09
N ARG A 71 -12.41 -0.23 -30.27
CA ARG A 71 -11.94 0.47 -31.47
C ARG A 71 -13.07 1.37 -31.96
N PRO A 72 -12.87 2.69 -32.16
CA PRO A 72 -11.62 3.45 -32.01
C PRO A 72 -11.15 3.56 -30.55
N ALA A 73 -9.87 3.92 -30.38
CA ALA A 73 -9.27 4.04 -29.05
C ALA A 73 -9.95 5.16 -28.26
N THR A 74 -10.28 4.87 -27.01
CA THR A 74 -10.86 5.85 -26.09
C THR A 74 -9.83 6.88 -25.63
N PRO A 75 -10.25 8.13 -25.38
CA PRO A 75 -9.34 9.19 -24.97
C PRO A 75 -8.72 8.87 -23.60
N ARG A 76 -7.42 9.15 -23.48
CA ARG A 76 -6.60 8.84 -22.30
C ARG A 76 -7.15 9.43 -21.00
N SER A 77 -7.80 10.60 -21.04
CA SER A 77 -8.41 11.24 -19.87
C SER A 77 -9.53 10.38 -19.26
N LEU A 78 -10.36 9.76 -20.09
CA LEU A 78 -11.44 8.89 -19.62
C LEU A 78 -10.90 7.60 -19.01
N VAL A 79 -9.88 7.00 -19.61
CA VAL A 79 -9.22 5.79 -19.08
C VAL A 79 -8.60 6.08 -17.71
N LEU A 80 -7.92 7.21 -17.55
CA LEU A 80 -7.34 7.61 -16.27
C LEU A 80 -8.41 8.01 -15.24
N GLY A 81 -9.48 8.67 -15.67
CA GLY A 81 -10.64 8.98 -14.82
C GLY A 81 -11.29 7.72 -14.26
N ALA A 82 -11.57 6.73 -15.12
CA ALA A 82 -12.09 5.43 -14.72
C ALA A 82 -11.13 4.68 -13.79
N GLY A 83 -9.82 4.73 -14.05
CA GLY A 83 -8.80 4.16 -13.17
C GLY A 83 -8.78 4.81 -11.78
N TRP A 84 -8.91 6.14 -11.70
CA TRP A 84 -9.02 6.85 -10.42
C TRP A 84 -10.32 6.52 -9.68
N LEU A 85 -11.45 6.47 -10.38
CA LEU A 85 -12.73 6.05 -9.80
C LEU A 85 -12.62 4.62 -9.23
N LEU A 86 -11.92 3.72 -9.92
CA LEU A 86 -11.69 2.35 -9.44
C LEU A 86 -10.89 2.35 -8.14
N VAL A 87 -9.82 3.15 -8.07
CA VAL A 87 -9.00 3.28 -6.85
C VAL A 87 -9.82 3.89 -5.71
N VAL A 88 -10.51 5.01 -5.94
CA VAL A 88 -11.30 5.69 -4.91
C VAL A 88 -12.43 4.79 -4.41
N GLY A 89 -13.19 4.17 -5.31
CA GLY A 89 -14.26 3.24 -4.93
C GLY A 89 -13.74 2.05 -4.12
N THR A 90 -12.58 1.49 -4.49
CA THR A 90 -11.96 0.37 -3.74
C THR A 90 -11.47 0.82 -2.36
N VAL A 91 -10.91 2.04 -2.23
CA VAL A 91 -10.50 2.61 -0.94
C VAL A 91 -11.72 2.89 -0.05
N LEU A 92 -12.80 3.44 -0.61
CA LEU A 92 -14.05 3.62 0.14
C LEU A 92 -14.63 2.28 0.61
N GLN A 93 -14.64 1.28 -0.26
CA GLN A 93 -15.06 -0.08 0.13
C GLN A 93 -14.19 -0.68 1.23
N ALA A 94 -12.87 -0.52 1.13
CA ALA A 94 -11.91 -1.05 2.09
C ALA A 94 -12.10 -0.46 3.48
N PHE A 95 -12.21 0.87 3.57
CA PHE A 95 -12.09 1.55 4.87
C PHE A 95 -13.39 2.16 5.38
N LEU A 96 -14.28 2.66 4.51
CA LEU A 96 -15.57 3.21 4.94
C LEU A 96 -16.57 2.08 5.21
N ILE A 97 -16.58 1.07 4.34
CA ILE A 97 -17.42 -0.13 4.48
C ILE A 97 -16.73 -1.21 5.33
N GLY A 98 -15.42 -1.10 5.54
CA GLY A 98 -14.65 -2.00 6.40
C GLY A 98 -14.48 -3.40 5.80
N ASP A 99 -14.40 -3.51 4.47
CA ASP A 99 -14.26 -4.81 3.79
C ASP A 99 -12.77 -5.17 3.61
N LEU A 100 -12.34 -6.25 4.26
CA LEU A 100 -10.95 -6.72 4.23
C LEU A 100 -10.52 -7.18 2.82
N ILE A 101 -11.43 -7.78 2.04
CA ILE A 101 -11.13 -8.19 0.65
C ILE A 101 -10.85 -6.94 -0.19
N ALA A 102 -11.64 -5.89 -0.01
CA ALA A 102 -11.42 -4.62 -0.69
C ALA A 102 -10.11 -3.95 -0.25
N MET A 103 -9.75 -4.08 1.02
CA MET A 103 -8.47 -3.61 1.55
C MET A 103 -7.30 -4.25 0.79
N PHE A 104 -7.30 -5.57 0.60
CA PHE A 104 -6.28 -6.24 -0.23
C PHE A 104 -6.43 -5.93 -1.73
N ALA A 105 -7.65 -5.71 -2.24
CA ALA A 105 -7.87 -5.33 -3.63
C ALA A 105 -7.23 -3.98 -3.99
N THR A 106 -6.98 -3.09 -3.01
CA THR A 106 -6.19 -1.85 -3.22
C THR A 106 -4.81 -2.13 -3.82
N TRP A 107 -4.22 -3.29 -3.50
CA TRP A 107 -2.92 -3.74 -4.02
C TRP A 107 -2.96 -4.13 -5.50
N LEU A 108 -4.16 -4.30 -6.06
CA LEU A 108 -4.35 -4.59 -7.49
C LEU A 108 -4.68 -3.30 -8.28
N VAL A 109 -5.58 -2.46 -7.76
CA VAL A 109 -6.05 -1.26 -8.48
C VAL A 109 -5.00 -0.15 -8.59
N VAL A 110 -4.11 0.00 -7.60
CA VAL A 110 -3.05 1.01 -7.67
C VAL A 110 -1.99 0.66 -8.73
N PRO A 111 -1.51 -0.59 -8.83
CA PRO A 111 -0.72 -1.02 -9.99
C PRO A 111 -1.42 -0.87 -11.34
N ILE A 112 -2.72 -1.17 -11.42
CA ILE A 112 -3.50 -0.94 -12.65
C ILE A 112 -3.41 0.54 -13.05
N LEU A 113 -3.75 1.45 -12.14
CA LEU A 113 -3.69 2.89 -12.41
C LEU A 113 -2.28 3.34 -12.77
N ALA A 114 -1.25 2.83 -12.09
CA ALA A 114 0.14 3.16 -12.39
C ALA A 114 0.58 2.68 -13.79
N LEU A 115 0.13 1.50 -14.23
CA LEU A 115 0.39 0.99 -15.58
C LEU A 115 -0.33 1.82 -16.65
N LEU A 116 -1.58 2.23 -16.39
CA LEU A 116 -2.35 3.09 -17.29
C LEU A 116 -1.75 4.50 -17.37
N ALA A 117 -1.26 5.03 -16.24
CA ALA A 117 -0.60 6.33 -16.16
C ALA A 117 0.78 6.33 -16.82
N GLY A 118 1.55 5.24 -16.69
CA GLY A 118 2.92 5.18 -17.20
C GLY A 118 3.85 6.18 -16.49
N GLN A 119 4.85 6.71 -17.19
CA GLN A 119 5.79 7.67 -16.59
C GLN A 119 5.12 9.02 -16.33
N LEU A 120 5.19 9.47 -15.07
CA LEU A 120 4.57 10.72 -14.66
C LEU A 120 5.40 11.94 -15.08
N ARG A 121 4.68 13.01 -15.48
CA ARG A 121 5.25 14.35 -15.68
C ARG A 121 5.76 14.94 -14.35
N PRO A 122 6.60 15.99 -14.37
CA PRO A 122 7.23 16.52 -13.15
C PRO A 122 6.27 16.92 -12.04
N LYS A 123 5.15 17.61 -12.35
CA LYS A 123 4.16 18.07 -11.35
C LYS A 123 3.48 16.92 -10.59
N PRO A 124 2.78 15.97 -11.25
CA PRO A 124 2.14 14.85 -10.54
C PRO A 124 3.15 13.94 -9.86
N ARG A 125 4.37 13.81 -10.41
CA ARG A 125 5.46 13.10 -9.73
C ARG A 125 5.84 13.76 -8.41
N LYS A 126 5.97 15.09 -8.37
CA LYS A 126 6.27 15.82 -7.12
C LYS A 126 5.16 15.63 -6.09
N ALA A 127 3.89 15.73 -6.50
CA ALA A 127 2.76 15.47 -5.62
C ALA A 127 2.81 14.06 -5.03
N LEU A 128 3.01 13.03 -5.86
CA LEU A 128 3.11 11.64 -5.41
C LEU A 128 4.30 11.41 -4.44
N VAL A 129 5.45 12.04 -4.71
CA VAL A 129 6.60 12.00 -3.78
C VAL A 129 6.27 12.66 -2.46
N ALA A 130 5.61 13.83 -2.47
CA ALA A 130 5.21 14.52 -1.25
C ALA A 130 4.20 13.69 -0.45
N SER A 131 3.17 13.15 -1.10
CA SER A 131 2.18 12.27 -0.47
C SER A 131 2.83 11.03 0.14
N HIS A 132 3.79 10.41 -0.56
CA HIS A 132 4.53 9.26 -0.01
C HIS A 132 5.36 9.64 1.21
N ALA A 133 6.07 10.77 1.16
CA ALA A 133 6.89 11.24 2.27
C ALA A 133 6.03 11.55 3.51
N VAL A 134 4.92 12.26 3.34
CA VAL A 134 3.97 12.57 4.43
C VAL A 134 3.38 11.28 5.00
N ALA A 135 2.87 10.38 4.16
CA ALA A 135 2.31 9.10 4.60
C ALA A 135 3.33 8.27 5.38
N SER A 136 4.58 8.21 4.88
CA SER A 136 5.67 7.48 5.54
C SER A 136 6.01 8.09 6.90
N ALA A 137 6.06 9.42 6.99
CA ALA A 137 6.33 10.13 8.24
C ALA A 137 5.20 9.92 9.26
N CYS A 138 3.95 10.00 8.82
CA CYS A 138 2.79 9.69 9.67
C CYS A 138 2.87 8.26 10.19
N TRP A 139 3.19 7.30 9.33
CA TRP A 139 3.24 5.89 9.74
C TRP A 139 4.36 5.60 10.75
N VAL A 140 5.55 6.16 10.53
CA VAL A 140 6.67 6.10 11.50
C VAL A 140 6.27 6.78 12.82
N GLY A 141 5.65 7.95 12.74
CA GLY A 141 5.17 8.69 13.92
C GLY A 141 4.17 7.89 14.73
N THR A 142 3.18 7.27 14.09
CA THR A 142 2.19 6.41 14.75
C THR A 142 2.86 5.22 15.43
N GLY A 143 3.78 4.52 14.76
CA GLY A 143 4.54 3.43 15.36
C GLY A 143 5.34 3.86 16.60
N LEU A 144 5.97 5.04 16.54
CA LEU A 144 6.71 5.61 17.67
C LEU A 144 5.77 5.99 18.83
N THR A 145 4.61 6.59 18.56
CA THR A 145 3.61 6.91 19.58
C THR A 145 3.10 5.66 20.28
N VAL A 146 2.74 4.61 19.53
CA VAL A 146 2.29 3.34 20.12
C VAL A 146 3.42 2.68 20.92
N SER A 147 4.67 2.75 20.45
CA SER A 147 5.82 2.23 21.20
C SER A 147 6.03 2.97 22.53
N ALA A 148 5.88 4.30 22.54
CA ALA A 148 5.96 5.10 23.76
C ALA A 148 4.81 4.78 24.73
N MET A 149 3.59 4.58 24.20
CA MET A 149 2.44 4.11 24.98
C MET A 149 2.70 2.74 25.61
N SER A 150 3.29 1.78 24.90
CA SER A 150 3.68 0.48 25.47
C SER A 150 4.59 0.67 26.69
N VAL A 151 5.59 1.54 26.61
CA VAL A 151 6.49 1.82 27.75
C VAL A 151 5.73 2.40 28.94
N VAL A 152 4.80 3.33 28.70
CA VAL A 152 3.94 3.86 29.78
C VAL A 152 3.11 2.75 30.43
N ALA A 153 2.49 1.87 29.62
CA ALA A 153 1.70 0.74 30.12
C ALA A 153 2.55 -0.26 30.93
N MET A 154 3.83 -0.45 30.59
CA MET A 154 4.75 -1.33 31.35
C MET A 154 5.20 -0.75 32.69
N THR A 155 5.30 0.58 32.77
CA THR A 155 5.98 1.27 33.88
C THR A 155 5.03 1.90 34.88
N THR A 156 3.76 2.09 34.52
CA THR A 156 2.78 2.74 35.41
C THR A 156 2.40 1.84 36.59
N ALA A 157 2.34 2.43 37.78
CA ALA A 157 1.79 1.80 38.98
C ALA A 157 0.28 2.07 39.14
N ASP A 158 -0.28 2.99 38.36
CA ASP A 158 -1.72 3.27 38.33
C ASP A 158 -2.43 2.40 37.29
N LEU A 159 -3.39 1.62 37.79
CA LEU A 159 -4.21 0.69 37.02
C LEU A 159 -5.10 1.42 36.00
N GLN A 160 -5.65 2.58 36.37
CA GLN A 160 -6.54 3.33 35.48
C GLN A 160 -5.75 3.90 34.30
N THR A 161 -4.55 4.41 34.54
CA THR A 161 -3.63 4.85 33.49
C THR A 161 -3.29 3.72 32.52
N ALA A 162 -2.96 2.51 33.02
CA ALA A 162 -2.66 1.36 32.17
C ALA A 162 -3.83 1.00 31.23
N ARG A 163 -5.05 0.94 31.77
CA ARG A 163 -6.27 0.67 30.99
C ARG A 163 -6.45 1.67 29.85
N VAL A 164 -6.41 2.97 30.16
CA VAL A 164 -6.61 4.04 29.16
C VAL A 164 -5.55 3.96 28.06
N VAL A 165 -4.31 3.64 28.41
CA VAL A 165 -3.24 3.50 27.43
C VAL A 165 -3.48 2.32 26.49
N TYR A 166 -3.89 1.15 26.99
CA TYR A 166 -4.24 0.00 26.14
C TYR A 166 -5.42 0.30 25.21
N GLU A 167 -6.46 0.97 25.71
CA GLU A 167 -7.62 1.37 24.92
C GLU A 167 -7.20 2.33 23.78
N LEU A 168 -6.34 3.31 24.07
CA LEU A 168 -5.80 4.21 23.05
C LEU A 168 -4.95 3.46 22.01
N MET A 169 -4.15 2.49 22.43
CA MET A 169 -3.35 1.67 21.51
C MET A 169 -4.25 0.85 20.58
N GLU A 170 -5.31 0.23 21.11
CA GLU A 170 -6.29 -0.50 20.30
C GLU A 170 -7.01 0.42 19.30
N VAL A 171 -7.42 1.62 19.73
CA VAL A 171 -8.05 2.61 18.85
C VAL A 171 -7.09 3.04 17.74
N ILE A 172 -5.82 3.29 18.04
CA ILE A 172 -4.81 3.66 17.03
C ILE A 172 -4.55 2.51 16.06
N ASP A 173 -4.51 1.27 16.54
CA ASP A 173 -4.35 0.06 15.73
C ASP A 173 -5.54 -0.16 14.78
N ARG A 174 -6.77 0.11 15.23
CA ARG A 174 -7.97 0.02 14.40
C ARG A 174 -8.15 1.18 13.42
N THR A 175 -7.56 2.34 13.73
CA THR A 175 -7.74 3.56 12.95
C THR A 175 -6.48 3.95 12.19
N LEU A 176 -5.59 4.72 12.81
CA LEU A 176 -4.51 5.44 12.14
C LEU A 176 -3.47 4.50 11.50
N LEU A 177 -3.19 3.34 12.11
CA LEU A 177 -2.17 2.40 11.62
C LEU A 177 -2.50 1.83 10.23
N PRO A 178 -3.68 1.23 9.99
CA PRO A 178 -4.10 0.79 8.67
C PRO A 178 -4.02 1.91 7.62
N TRP A 179 -4.57 3.09 7.92
CA TRP A 179 -4.59 4.21 6.96
C TRP A 179 -3.20 4.66 6.54
N THR A 180 -2.31 4.89 7.51
CA THR A 180 -0.95 5.40 7.26
C THR A 180 -0.07 4.36 6.56
N ASN A 181 -0.21 3.08 6.94
CA ASN A 181 0.47 1.98 6.28
C ASN A 181 0.03 1.82 4.82
N PHE A 182 -1.28 1.73 4.55
CA PHE A 182 -1.79 1.59 3.19
C PHE A 182 -1.45 2.80 2.33
N ALA A 183 -1.59 4.03 2.85
CA ALA A 183 -1.17 5.23 2.14
C ALA A 183 0.31 5.17 1.76
N THR A 184 1.19 4.75 2.68
CA THR A 184 2.63 4.60 2.44
C THR A 184 2.93 3.53 1.40
N PHE A 185 2.32 2.36 1.53
CA PHE A 185 2.51 1.23 0.63
C PHE A 185 2.05 1.56 -0.80
N LEU A 186 0.81 2.03 -0.95
CA LEU A 186 0.21 2.32 -2.25
C LEU A 186 0.94 3.46 -2.97
N THR A 187 1.32 4.52 -2.26
CA THR A 187 2.14 5.58 -2.86
C THR A 187 3.55 5.10 -3.22
N GLY A 188 4.13 4.19 -2.43
CA GLY A 188 5.41 3.54 -2.72
C GLY A 188 5.37 2.66 -3.98
N VAL A 189 4.29 1.88 -4.15
CA VAL A 189 4.01 1.11 -5.37
C VAL A 189 3.84 2.04 -6.57
N GLY A 190 3.04 3.09 -6.42
CA GLY A 190 2.86 4.13 -7.43
C GLY A 190 4.19 4.74 -7.88
N LEU A 191 5.05 5.13 -6.94
CA LEU A 191 6.39 5.65 -7.25
C LEU A 191 7.26 4.61 -7.95
N GLY A 192 7.26 3.36 -7.49
CA GLY A 192 8.05 2.29 -8.10
C GLY A 192 7.67 2.00 -9.54
N MET A 193 6.39 2.16 -9.91
CA MET A 193 5.87 1.88 -11.25
C MET A 193 5.89 3.08 -12.20
N THR A 194 5.70 4.28 -11.67
CA THR A 194 5.61 5.51 -12.49
C THR A 194 6.95 6.24 -12.66
N THR A 195 8.00 5.79 -11.96
CA THR A 195 9.35 6.33 -12.10
C THR A 195 10.29 5.35 -12.81
N SER A 196 11.45 5.85 -13.27
CA SER A 196 12.47 5.06 -13.96
C SER A 196 13.10 3.95 -13.10
N TRP A 197 12.87 3.98 -11.78
CA TRP A 197 13.43 3.02 -10.84
C TRP A 197 12.86 1.63 -11.06
N GLY A 198 11.54 1.46 -11.25
CA GLY A 198 10.91 0.15 -11.38
C GLY A 198 10.87 -0.64 -10.06
N LEU A 199 9.77 -1.33 -9.77
CA LEU A 199 9.54 -2.05 -8.49
C LEU A 199 10.64 -3.09 -8.13
N ILE A 200 11.12 -3.86 -9.12
CA ILE A 200 12.05 -4.99 -8.91
C ILE A 200 13.38 -4.75 -9.64
N ARG A 201 13.68 -3.52 -10.05
CA ARG A 201 14.92 -3.25 -10.82
C ARG A 201 16.15 -3.16 -9.93
N TYR A 202 15.97 -2.77 -8.67
CA TYR A 202 17.03 -2.60 -7.68
C TYR A 202 16.65 -3.34 -6.39
N TYR A 203 17.62 -4.03 -5.77
CA TYR A 203 17.35 -4.82 -4.56
C TYR A 203 16.81 -3.96 -3.42
N TRP A 204 17.35 -2.75 -3.23
CA TRP A 204 16.88 -1.83 -2.19
C TRP A 204 15.42 -1.38 -2.38
N VAL A 205 14.93 -1.31 -3.63
CA VAL A 205 13.52 -0.99 -3.93
C VAL A 205 12.61 -2.18 -3.60
N ALA A 206 13.05 -3.40 -3.88
CA ALA A 206 12.29 -4.60 -3.55
C ALA A 206 12.21 -4.79 -2.02
N VAL A 207 13.34 -4.69 -1.33
CA VAL A 207 13.42 -4.85 0.13
C VAL A 207 12.53 -3.82 0.85
N LYS A 208 12.58 -2.54 0.45
CA LYS A 208 11.71 -1.53 1.08
C LYS A 208 10.21 -1.76 0.84
N LEU A 209 9.84 -2.46 -0.23
CA LEU A 209 8.44 -2.81 -0.52
C LEU A 209 8.00 -4.07 0.20
N THR A 210 8.92 -4.98 0.57
CA THR A 210 8.59 -6.16 1.37
C THR A 210 8.41 -5.84 2.85
N ILE A 211 9.11 -4.84 3.38
CA ILE A 211 8.96 -4.39 4.79
C ILE A 211 7.49 -4.09 5.15
N PRO A 212 6.75 -3.24 4.42
CA PRO A 212 5.36 -2.95 4.78
C PRO A 212 4.41 -4.13 4.65
N VAL A 213 4.68 -5.03 3.69
CA VAL A 213 3.92 -6.27 3.56
C VAL A 213 4.16 -7.18 4.76
N ALA A 214 5.42 -7.34 5.20
CA ALA A 214 5.76 -8.13 6.37
C ALA A 214 5.14 -7.56 7.65
N ILE A 215 5.20 -6.24 7.84
CA ILE A 215 4.55 -5.56 8.98
C ILE A 215 3.06 -5.83 8.99
N LEU A 216 2.38 -5.78 7.84
CA LEU A 216 0.96 -6.12 7.74
C LEU A 216 0.64 -7.54 8.17
N PHE A 217 1.41 -8.52 7.70
CA PHE A 217 1.19 -9.91 8.07
C PHE A 217 1.37 -10.14 9.58
N VAL A 218 2.38 -9.51 10.18
CA VAL A 218 2.60 -9.59 11.64
C VAL A 218 1.49 -8.87 12.40
N ALA A 219 1.10 -7.68 11.95
CA ALA A 219 0.07 -6.88 12.60
C ALA A 219 -1.29 -7.59 12.59
N PHE A 220 -1.78 -7.99 11.42
CA PHE A 220 -3.08 -8.66 11.29
C PHE A 220 -3.08 -10.11 11.78
N GLY A 221 -1.94 -10.81 11.72
CA GLY A 221 -1.86 -12.22 12.11
C GLY A 221 -1.67 -12.44 13.62
N PHE A 222 -1.09 -11.47 14.33
CA PHE A 222 -0.70 -11.64 15.73
C PHE A 222 -0.98 -10.40 16.58
N LEU A 223 -0.53 -9.22 16.15
CA LEU A 223 -0.51 -8.04 17.01
C LEU A 223 -1.91 -7.50 17.33
N HIS A 224 -2.82 -7.54 16.36
CA HIS A 224 -4.19 -7.07 16.50
C HIS A 224 -4.95 -7.85 17.59
N SER A 225 -4.90 -9.19 17.51
CA SER A 225 -5.57 -10.04 18.49
C SER A 225 -4.96 -9.90 19.88
N GLU A 226 -3.65 -9.71 19.99
CA GLU A 226 -3.02 -9.52 21.29
C GLU A 226 -3.39 -8.18 21.92
N LEU A 227 -3.49 -7.10 21.13
CA LEU A 227 -3.95 -5.80 21.64
C LEU A 227 -5.41 -5.84 22.11
N GLU A 228 -6.30 -6.47 21.34
CA GLU A 228 -7.71 -6.63 21.71
C GLU A 228 -7.85 -7.43 23.01
N HIS A 229 -7.18 -8.59 23.10
CA HIS A 229 -7.19 -9.36 24.34
C HIS A 229 -6.56 -8.61 25.51
N ALA A 230 -5.52 -7.79 25.28
CA ALA A 230 -4.89 -6.98 26.31
C ALA A 230 -5.85 -5.91 26.86
N ALA A 231 -6.57 -5.22 25.98
CA ALA A 231 -7.56 -4.22 26.37
C ALA A 231 -8.71 -4.85 27.18
N GLU A 232 -9.24 -5.99 26.73
CA GLU A 232 -10.27 -6.72 27.48
C GLU A 232 -9.78 -7.21 28.85
N ARG A 233 -8.54 -7.72 28.94
CA ARG A 233 -7.94 -8.12 30.22
C ARG A 233 -7.80 -6.92 31.15
N ALA A 234 -7.38 -5.76 30.63
CA ALA A 234 -7.28 -4.52 31.40
C ALA A 234 -8.63 -4.08 31.99
N GLU A 235 -9.70 -4.16 31.19
CA GLU A 235 -11.05 -3.82 31.66
C GLU A 235 -11.54 -4.76 32.77
N ARG A 236 -11.41 -6.08 32.59
CA ARG A 236 -11.84 -7.07 33.60
C ARG A 236 -11.05 -6.93 34.91
N ALA A 237 -9.76 -6.65 34.81
CA ALA A 237 -8.89 -6.54 35.96
C ALA A 237 -9.18 -5.29 36.81
N VAL A 238 -9.56 -4.18 36.17
CA VAL A 238 -10.08 -2.99 36.87
C VAL A 238 -11.38 -3.32 37.60
N ALA A 239 -12.29 -4.06 36.95
CA ALA A 239 -13.54 -4.49 37.58
C ALA A 239 -13.32 -5.45 38.77
N ALA A 240 -12.22 -6.21 38.76
CA ALA A 240 -11.85 -7.17 39.80
C ALA A 240 -10.93 -6.61 40.91
N GLY A 241 -10.46 -5.36 40.79
CA GLY A 241 -9.52 -4.76 41.75
C GLY A 241 -8.12 -5.39 41.75
N ALA A 242 -7.66 -5.88 40.60
CA ALA A 242 -6.35 -6.52 40.44
C ALA A 242 -5.18 -5.52 40.51
N THR A 243 -3.94 -6.03 40.51
CA THR A 243 -2.72 -5.21 40.63
C THR A 243 -2.00 -5.05 39.29
N THR A 244 -1.15 -4.02 39.16
CA THR A 244 -0.47 -3.71 37.89
C THR A 244 0.50 -4.79 37.39
N ALA A 245 0.90 -5.73 38.26
CA ALA A 245 1.79 -6.84 37.90
C ALA A 245 1.18 -7.78 36.84
N ASP A 246 -0.14 -7.83 36.72
CA ASP A 246 -0.84 -8.70 35.78
C ASP A 246 -0.81 -8.19 34.31
N PHE A 247 -0.34 -6.95 34.07
CA PHE A 247 -0.36 -6.34 32.73
C PHE A 247 0.98 -6.36 31.98
N GLY A 248 2.09 -6.72 32.64
CA GLY A 248 3.42 -6.59 32.05
C GLY A 248 3.63 -7.39 30.77
N ALA A 249 3.03 -8.58 30.68
CA ALA A 249 3.21 -9.49 29.53
C ALA A 249 2.59 -8.97 28.23
N ALA A 250 1.44 -8.29 28.30
CA ALA A 250 0.78 -7.73 27.12
C ALA A 250 1.50 -6.49 26.57
N ALA A 251 2.00 -5.63 27.46
CA ALA A 251 2.76 -4.46 27.05
C ALA A 251 4.14 -4.82 26.47
N ASP A 252 4.76 -5.92 26.92
CA ASP A 252 6.01 -6.43 26.35
C ASP A 252 5.81 -6.86 24.87
N VAL A 253 4.75 -7.62 24.57
CA VAL A 253 4.39 -8.00 23.19
C VAL A 253 4.15 -6.78 22.31
N ALA A 254 3.42 -5.79 22.82
CA ALA A 254 3.18 -4.54 22.10
C ALA A 254 4.48 -3.75 21.87
N LEU A 255 5.36 -3.67 22.86
CA LEU A 255 6.65 -2.99 22.72
C LEU A 255 7.54 -3.66 21.66
N TRP A 256 7.66 -4.99 21.69
CA TRP A 256 8.47 -5.71 20.68
C TRP A 256 7.85 -5.65 19.29
N GLY A 257 6.52 -5.76 19.18
CA GLY A 257 5.80 -5.67 17.91
C GLY A 257 5.88 -4.28 17.27
N PHE A 258 5.51 -3.24 18.01
CA PHE A 258 5.50 -1.87 17.50
C PHE A 258 6.90 -1.24 17.46
N GLY A 259 7.75 -1.54 18.43
CA GLY A 259 9.15 -1.09 18.44
C GLY A 259 9.95 -1.72 17.31
N GLY A 260 9.80 -3.03 17.10
CA GLY A 260 10.43 -3.74 15.98
C GLY A 260 9.95 -3.25 14.61
N SER A 261 8.64 -2.97 14.49
CA SER A 261 8.06 -2.37 13.28
C SER A 261 8.60 -0.96 13.04
N THR A 262 8.66 -0.12 14.07
CA THR A 262 9.20 1.25 14.00
C THR A 262 10.67 1.24 13.59
N LEU A 263 11.48 0.37 14.19
CA LEU A 263 12.89 0.20 13.80
C LEU A 263 13.03 -0.25 12.34
N SER A 264 12.18 -1.18 11.89
CA SER A 264 12.16 -1.65 10.50
C SER A 264 11.83 -0.52 9.53
N LEU A 265 10.94 0.41 9.91
CA LEU A 265 10.62 1.60 9.11
C LEU A 265 11.78 2.60 9.08
N VAL A 266 12.46 2.81 10.21
CA VAL A 266 13.69 3.63 10.24
C VAL A 266 14.74 3.04 9.32
N VAL A 267 14.95 1.72 9.36
CA VAL A 267 15.84 1.02 8.41
C VAL A 267 15.38 1.23 6.96
N ALA A 268 14.08 1.18 6.67
CA ALA A 268 13.56 1.46 5.33
C ALA A 268 13.88 2.88 4.86
N VAL A 269 13.80 3.88 5.75
CA VAL A 269 14.20 5.27 5.48
C VAL A 269 15.70 5.34 5.17
N LEU A 270 16.54 4.73 6.02
CA LEU A 270 17.99 4.70 5.83
C LEU A 270 18.36 4.04 4.49
N LEU A 271 17.73 2.91 4.14
CA LEU A 271 17.90 2.23 2.85
C LEU A 271 17.53 3.14 1.66
N SER A 272 16.51 3.99 1.82
CA SER A 272 16.08 4.94 0.79
C SER A 272 17.10 6.06 0.55
N VAL A 273 17.78 6.50 1.61
CA VAL A 273 18.82 7.55 1.57
C VAL A 273 20.13 6.99 1.04
N TYR A 274 20.65 5.93 1.64
CA TYR A 274 21.99 5.40 1.36
C TYR A 274 22.04 4.48 0.13
N LYS A 275 20.90 3.93 -0.32
CA LYS A 275 20.75 3.09 -1.53
C LYS A 275 21.87 2.05 -1.70
N PRO A 276 22.13 1.20 -0.69
CA PRO A 276 23.33 0.34 -0.66
C PRO A 276 23.36 -0.77 -1.73
N GLY A 277 22.25 -0.99 -2.45
CA GLY A 277 22.08 -2.15 -3.33
C GLY A 277 22.19 -1.86 -4.83
N GLY A 278 22.90 -2.74 -5.54
CA GLY A 278 22.97 -2.75 -7.00
C GLY A 278 21.67 -3.21 -7.71
N LYS A 279 21.73 -3.31 -9.04
CA LYS A 279 20.60 -3.75 -9.89
C LYS A 279 20.30 -5.25 -9.71
N THR A 280 19.02 -5.62 -9.70
CA THR A 280 18.59 -7.04 -9.70
C THR A 280 18.91 -7.73 -11.02
N ARG A 281 18.87 -9.07 -11.05
CA ARG A 281 19.04 -9.87 -12.29
C ARG A 281 18.09 -9.40 -13.41
N ARG A 282 16.85 -9.03 -13.06
CA ARG A 282 15.86 -8.46 -14.00
C ARG A 282 16.25 -7.05 -14.46
N GLY A 283 16.73 -6.20 -13.56
CA GLY A 283 17.21 -4.86 -13.89
C GLY A 283 18.50 -4.83 -14.73
N ARG A 284 19.32 -5.88 -14.64
CA ARG A 284 20.49 -6.08 -15.52
C ARG A 284 20.10 -6.50 -16.93
N ARG A 285 19.10 -7.40 -17.08
CA ARG A 285 18.59 -7.84 -18.39
C ARG A 285 17.88 -6.74 -19.20
N LEU A 286 17.29 -5.75 -18.52
CA LEU A 286 16.60 -4.61 -19.14
C LEU A 286 17.55 -3.49 -19.60
N GLN A 287 18.86 -3.61 -19.41
CA GLN A 287 19.81 -2.69 -20.03
C GLN A 287 19.99 -3.08 -21.50
N PRO A 288 19.73 -2.15 -22.44
CA PRO A 288 20.13 -2.35 -23.82
C PRO A 288 21.63 -2.59 -23.86
N THR A 289 22.06 -3.55 -24.67
CA THR A 289 23.43 -3.95 -24.98
C THR A 289 24.24 -2.81 -25.65
N ARG A 290 24.24 -1.59 -25.10
CA ARG A 290 25.00 -0.44 -25.63
C ARG A 290 26.51 -0.61 -25.43
N VAL A 291 26.94 -1.51 -24.54
CA VAL A 291 28.35 -1.74 -24.24
C VAL A 291 29.05 -2.61 -25.29
N ARG A 292 28.33 -3.49 -26.01
CA ARG A 292 28.97 -4.40 -26.98
C ARG A 292 29.37 -3.73 -28.30
N ARG A 293 28.66 -2.66 -28.71
CA ARG A 293 28.97 -1.93 -29.94
C ARG A 293 30.15 -0.94 -29.80
N ARG A 294 30.64 -0.64 -28.59
CA ARG A 294 31.82 0.24 -28.42
C ARG A 294 33.14 -0.54 -28.38
N ALA A 295 33.08 -1.85 -28.16
CA ALA A 295 34.24 -2.75 -28.20
C ALA A 295 34.50 -3.34 -29.60
N GLU A 296 33.55 -3.23 -30.53
CA GLU A 296 33.70 -3.69 -31.92
C GLU A 296 34.15 -2.57 -32.89
N ILE A 297 34.31 -1.32 -32.40
CA ILE A 297 34.71 -0.15 -33.20
C ILE A 297 35.92 0.57 -32.55
N GLY A 298 36.62 -0.11 -31.65
CA GLY A 298 37.80 0.39 -30.94
C GLY A 298 39.01 -0.47 -31.26
#